data_AF-A0ABC8T7K0-F1
#
_entry.id   AF-A0ABC8T7K0-F1
#
_cell.length_a   1.000
_cell.length_b   1.000
_cell.length_c   1.000
_cell.angle_alpha   90.00
_cell.angle_beta   90.00
_cell.angle_gamma   90.00
#
_symmetry.space_group_name_H-M   'P 1'
#
loop_
_entity.id
_entity.type
_entity.pdbx_description
1 polymer ?
#
loop_
_entity_poly.entity_id
_entity_poly.type
_entity_poly.pdbx_seq_one_letter_code
_entity_poly.pdbx_strand_id
1 'polypeptide(L)'
;MMLECVDGSYSLKERTEYKVKVVVGWCYHLQYPITLFNELYYLNAGGTIWTDGSPPLHSLSIIGETKFSLDWSKSNLKNSINTSNDNDTAVDILGRMASVLQEIHTSAPVTSAFGTNLLQKGEENIGQFLCLKGIEYHMGNTYDVHFYASFSLIMLFPKLEFSIQRDYAAAVMMHDPSKMRLLHDGSLVSRKVLGAVPHDIGMNDPWFELNYYKLYNTDRWKDLNPKAVLQVYRDVVATGDRQFARAVWPSVYTAMAYMEQFDVDGDGMIENEVFPDQTYDTWSASGVSAYCGGQPCRLLLLWLVKLVTMVL
;
A
#
# COMPACT_ATOMS: atom_id res chain seq x y z
N MET A 1 21.55 5.17 -8.15
CA MET A 1 21.43 5.81 -9.48
C MET A 1 20.02 6.38 -9.55
N MET A 2 19.81 7.56 -8.96
CA MET A 2 18.53 8.28 -9.11
C MET A 2 18.60 9.11 -10.37
N LEU A 3 17.52 9.10 -11.15
CA LEU A 3 17.40 9.87 -12.40
C LEU A 3 16.63 11.15 -12.08
N GLU A 4 17.26 12.31 -12.22
CA GLU A 4 16.56 13.61 -12.22
C GLU A 4 15.86 13.80 -13.57
N CYS A 5 14.57 14.13 -13.51
CA CYS A 5 13.74 14.43 -14.68
C CYS A 5 13.70 15.96 -14.85
N VAL A 6 14.35 16.48 -15.89
CA VAL A 6 14.26 17.89 -16.29
C VAL A 6 13.38 17.95 -17.53
N ASP A 7 12.22 18.58 -17.39
CA ASP A 7 11.33 19.07 -18.46
C ASP A 7 10.75 18.05 -19.47
N GLY A 8 9.77 17.28 -19.01
CA GLY A 8 8.43 17.08 -19.62
C GLY A 8 8.27 16.77 -21.13
N SER A 9 9.33 16.52 -21.88
CA SER A 9 9.31 16.39 -23.33
C SER A 9 10.23 15.26 -23.79
N TYR A 10 9.67 14.04 -23.85
CA TYR A 10 10.42 12.86 -24.28
C TYR A 10 10.89 12.99 -25.74
N SER A 11 12.18 13.26 -25.92
CA SER A 11 12.86 13.32 -27.23
C SER A 11 13.42 11.95 -27.62
N LEU A 12 13.46 11.61 -28.92
CA LEU A 12 14.16 10.42 -29.47
C LEU A 12 15.63 10.34 -29.00
N LYS A 13 16.23 11.49 -28.66
CA LYS A 13 17.60 11.61 -28.16
C LYS A 13 17.76 10.99 -26.76
N GLU A 14 16.77 11.17 -25.88
CA GLU A 14 16.79 10.66 -24.51
C GLU A 14 16.64 9.14 -24.46
N ARG A 15 15.75 8.55 -25.29
CA ARG A 15 15.63 7.08 -25.41
C ARG A 15 16.96 6.40 -25.75
N THR A 16 17.78 7.06 -26.56
CA THR A 16 19.09 6.53 -26.97
C THR A 16 20.07 6.62 -25.80
N GLU A 17 20.07 7.71 -25.06
CA GLU A 17 20.99 7.94 -23.93
C GLU A 17 20.76 6.96 -22.76
N TYR A 18 19.50 6.64 -22.42
CA TYR A 18 19.18 5.68 -21.36
C TYR A 18 19.60 4.24 -21.72
N LYS A 19 19.38 3.82 -22.97
CA LYS A 19 19.85 2.52 -23.45
C LYS A 19 21.37 2.45 -23.44
N VAL A 20 22.05 3.54 -23.79
CA VAL A 20 23.52 3.63 -23.81
C VAL A 20 24.11 3.48 -22.40
N LYS A 21 23.54 4.06 -21.35
CA LYS A 21 24.09 3.92 -19.98
C LYS A 21 24.10 2.49 -19.44
N VAL A 22 23.09 1.67 -19.76
CA VAL A 22 23.01 0.27 -19.30
C VAL A 22 23.81 -0.67 -20.22
N VAL A 23 23.75 -0.47 -21.53
CA VAL A 23 24.45 -1.32 -22.51
C VAL A 23 25.97 -1.11 -22.47
N VAL A 24 26.43 0.10 -22.13
CA VAL A 24 27.85 0.43 -22.01
C VAL A 24 28.37 0.19 -20.57
N GLY A 25 27.54 -0.31 -19.65
CA GLY A 25 27.96 -0.78 -18.33
C GLY A 25 28.65 -2.14 -18.43
N TRP A 26 29.97 -2.12 -18.58
CA TRP A 26 30.84 -3.28 -18.77
C TRP A 26 30.73 -4.33 -17.65
N CYS A 27 30.01 -5.45 -17.89
CA CYS A 27 30.26 -6.82 -17.38
C CYS A 27 29.08 -7.80 -17.55
N TYR A 28 27.95 -7.39 -18.13
CA TYR A 28 26.76 -8.26 -18.22
C TYR A 28 26.74 -9.10 -19.51
N HIS A 29 26.27 -10.35 -19.38
CA HIS A 29 25.96 -11.20 -20.53
C HIS A 29 24.87 -10.53 -21.39
N LEU A 30 24.96 -10.62 -22.72
CA LEU A 30 24.09 -9.93 -23.67
C LEU A 30 22.58 -10.16 -23.43
N GLN A 31 22.23 -11.34 -22.91
CA GLN A 31 20.84 -11.68 -22.57
C GLN A 31 20.23 -10.76 -21.50
N TYR A 32 21.04 -10.32 -20.53
CA TYR A 32 20.56 -9.52 -19.40
C TYR A 32 19.95 -8.18 -19.84
N PRO A 33 20.65 -7.29 -20.57
CA PRO A 33 20.05 -6.03 -21.02
C PRO A 33 18.88 -6.25 -21.98
N ILE A 34 18.92 -7.29 -22.83
CA ILE A 34 17.80 -7.61 -23.74
C ILE A 34 16.54 -7.90 -22.93
N THR A 35 16.61 -8.82 -21.97
CA THR A 35 15.47 -9.14 -21.11
C THR A 35 15.05 -7.91 -20.30
N LEU A 36 15.98 -7.23 -19.64
CA LEU A 36 15.69 -6.06 -18.80
C LEU A 36 14.87 -4.99 -19.55
N PHE A 37 15.23 -4.66 -20.79
CA PHE A 37 14.51 -3.67 -21.58
C PHE A 37 13.22 -4.19 -22.18
N ASN A 38 13.17 -5.46 -22.59
CA ASN A 38 11.97 -6.02 -23.20
C ASN A 38 10.86 -6.21 -22.17
N GLU A 39 11.15 -6.61 -20.92
CA GLU A 39 10.14 -6.79 -19.87
C GLU A 39 9.39 -5.48 -19.53
N LEU A 40 9.98 -4.31 -19.80
CA LEU A 40 9.30 -3.01 -19.61
C LEU A 40 8.09 -2.81 -20.53
N TYR A 41 7.90 -3.65 -21.56
CA TYR A 41 6.71 -3.59 -22.42
C TYR A 41 5.41 -3.64 -21.62
N TYR A 42 5.42 -4.32 -20.47
CA TYR A 42 4.23 -4.55 -19.65
C TYR A 42 3.66 -3.25 -19.06
N LEU A 43 4.49 -2.22 -18.82
CA LEU A 43 4.03 -0.91 -18.35
C LEU A 43 3.03 -0.25 -19.32
N ASN A 44 3.06 -0.61 -20.60
CA ASN A 44 2.13 -0.13 -21.61
C ASN A 44 1.10 -1.20 -22.01
N ALA A 45 1.54 -2.45 -22.18
CA ALA A 45 0.70 -3.54 -22.69
C ALA A 45 -0.15 -4.25 -21.61
N GLY A 46 0.14 -4.03 -20.32
CA GLY A 46 -0.49 -4.68 -19.18
C GLY A 46 -1.90 -4.16 -18.84
N GLY A 47 -2.67 -3.72 -19.83
CA GLY A 47 -3.99 -3.11 -19.61
C GLY A 47 -3.93 -1.80 -18.82
N THR A 48 -2.88 -1.01 -19.06
CA THR A 48 -2.60 0.20 -18.29
C THR A 48 -3.65 1.29 -18.49
N ILE A 49 -4.13 1.86 -17.39
CA ILE A 49 -5.00 3.02 -17.34
C ILE A 49 -4.30 4.12 -16.56
N TRP A 50 -4.32 5.33 -17.09
CA TRP A 50 -3.81 6.51 -16.41
C TRP A 50 -4.83 7.64 -16.53
N THR A 51 -5.37 8.10 -15.39
CA THR A 51 -6.36 9.17 -15.35
C THR A 51 -5.69 10.55 -15.43
N ASP A 52 -6.46 11.57 -15.78
CA ASP A 52 -6.01 12.96 -15.86
C ASP A 52 -5.94 13.67 -14.50
N GLY A 53 -6.26 12.95 -13.41
CA GLY A 53 -6.33 13.50 -12.04
C GLY A 53 -7.57 14.32 -11.74
N SER A 54 -8.53 14.39 -12.68
CA SER A 54 -9.84 14.98 -12.42
C SER A 54 -10.61 14.15 -11.37
N PRO A 55 -11.43 14.79 -10.52
CA PRO A 55 -12.26 14.05 -9.58
C PRO A 55 -13.24 13.15 -10.34
N PRO A 56 -13.61 11.99 -9.76
CA PRO A 56 -14.58 11.10 -10.37
C PRO A 56 -15.89 11.84 -10.61
N LEU A 57 -16.45 11.71 -11.81
CA LEU A 57 -17.78 12.24 -12.13
C LEU A 57 -18.79 11.50 -11.26
N HIS A 58 -19.41 12.20 -10.32
CA HIS A 58 -20.39 11.65 -9.37
C HIS A 58 -21.34 10.66 -10.05
N SER A 59 -21.20 9.37 -9.76
CA SER A 59 -22.32 8.45 -9.86
C SER A 59 -23.28 8.83 -8.74
N LEU A 60 -24.46 9.32 -9.10
CA LEU A 60 -25.57 9.65 -8.20
C LEU A 60 -26.12 8.43 -7.41
N SER A 61 -25.45 7.27 -7.44
CA SER A 61 -25.92 6.03 -6.79
C SER A 61 -25.57 5.89 -5.30
N ILE A 62 -24.64 6.69 -4.75
CA ILE A 62 -24.19 6.54 -3.34
C ILE A 62 -25.02 7.40 -2.35
N ILE A 63 -25.99 8.19 -2.83
CA ILE A 63 -26.87 9.00 -1.95
C ILE A 63 -27.94 8.12 -1.25
N GLY A 64 -28.05 6.83 -1.57
CA GLY A 64 -29.15 5.97 -1.11
C GLY A 64 -29.01 5.24 0.23
N GLU A 65 -27.80 4.91 0.71
CA GLU A 65 -27.66 3.91 1.82
C GLU A 65 -26.54 4.19 2.82
N THR A 66 -26.31 5.44 3.24
CA THR A 66 -25.51 5.71 4.45
C THR A 66 -26.32 5.38 5.70
N LYS A 67 -26.41 4.07 6.02
CA LYS A 67 -27.13 3.57 7.20
C LYS A 67 -26.26 2.71 8.11
N PHE A 68 -25.04 3.11 8.44
CA PHE A 68 -24.30 2.45 9.52
C PHE A 68 -23.50 3.45 10.35
N SER A 69 -23.98 3.66 11.58
CA SER A 69 -23.26 4.28 12.70
C SER A 69 -22.91 3.16 13.67
N LEU A 70 -21.63 3.04 14.04
CA LEU A 70 -21.19 2.16 15.12
C LEU A 70 -21.32 2.92 16.44
N ASP A 71 -22.30 2.52 17.25
CA ASP A 71 -22.49 3.03 18.61
C ASP A 71 -21.46 2.38 19.54
N TRP A 72 -20.31 3.04 19.72
CA TRP A 72 -19.35 2.63 20.77
C TRP A 72 -19.86 3.12 22.12
N SER A 73 -20.55 2.24 22.84
CA SER A 73 -20.95 2.48 24.23
C SER A 73 -19.73 2.85 25.09
N LYS A 74 -19.76 4.05 25.65
CA LYS A 74 -18.79 4.52 26.65
C LYS A 74 -18.79 3.58 27.85
N SER A 75 -17.78 2.74 27.97
CA SER A 75 -17.43 2.16 29.27
C SER A 75 -15.93 2.31 29.55
N ASN A 76 -15.67 3.21 30.50
CA ASN A 76 -14.56 3.22 31.45
C ASN A 76 -13.11 3.13 30.92
N LEU A 77 -12.63 4.25 30.39
CA LEU A 77 -11.21 4.62 30.52
C LEU A 77 -11.04 6.08 30.95
N LYS A 78 -11.85 6.50 31.93
CA LYS A 78 -11.59 7.69 32.74
C LYS A 78 -11.50 7.23 34.18
N ASN A 79 -10.32 6.78 34.58
CA ASN A 79 -9.78 6.91 35.94
C ASN A 79 -8.49 6.09 36.03
N SER A 80 -7.36 6.75 35.77
CA SER A 80 -6.13 6.63 36.57
C SER A 80 -4.91 7.03 35.74
N ILE A 81 -4.75 8.33 35.42
CA ILE A 81 -3.41 8.92 35.26
C ILE A 81 -3.47 10.31 35.88
N ASN A 82 -3.38 10.35 37.21
CA ASN A 82 -2.70 11.45 37.88
C ASN A 82 -1.29 10.95 38.19
N THR A 83 -0.33 11.87 38.07
CA THR A 83 1.11 11.78 38.41
C THR A 83 2.04 11.04 37.44
N SER A 84 2.66 11.78 36.51
CA SER A 84 4.05 12.27 36.64
C SER A 84 4.42 13.11 35.41
N ASN A 85 4.93 14.33 35.65
CA ASN A 85 5.53 15.19 34.63
C ASN A 85 6.79 14.55 34.08
N ASP A 86 6.71 14.03 32.85
CA ASP A 86 7.78 14.14 31.88
C ASP A 86 7.10 14.32 30.51
N ASN A 87 7.54 15.32 29.74
CA ASN A 87 7.07 15.56 28.37
C ASN A 87 7.59 14.43 27.47
N ASP A 88 7.04 13.24 27.64
CA ASP A 88 7.38 12.12 26.78
C ASP A 88 6.81 12.40 25.40
N THR A 89 7.71 12.74 24.49
CA THR A 89 7.39 13.08 23.10
C THR A 89 6.63 11.93 22.44
N ALA A 90 6.86 10.68 22.88
CA ALA A 90 6.10 9.53 22.41
C ALA A 90 4.63 9.59 22.85
N VAL A 91 4.32 10.06 24.06
CA VAL A 91 2.94 10.20 24.56
C VAL A 91 2.22 11.34 23.85
N ASP A 92 2.90 12.45 23.52
CA ASP A 92 2.31 13.54 22.72
C ASP A 92 2.08 13.08 21.26
N ILE A 93 3.02 12.34 20.67
CA ILE A 93 2.85 11.75 19.32
C ILE A 93 1.69 10.76 19.32
N LEU A 94 1.61 9.85 20.29
CA LEU A 94 0.51 8.89 20.41
C LEU A 94 -0.83 9.60 20.65
N GLY A 95 -0.85 10.66 21.46
CA GLY A 95 -2.03 11.49 21.69
C GLY A 95 -2.50 12.20 20.42
N ARG A 96 -1.58 12.75 19.61
CA ARG A 96 -1.89 13.34 18.30
C ARG A 96 -2.36 12.30 17.30
N MET A 97 -1.72 11.13 17.26
CA MET A 97 -2.12 10.02 16.39
C MET A 97 -3.52 9.52 16.75
N ALA A 98 -3.82 9.38 18.05
CA ALA A 98 -5.15 9.02 18.54
C ALA A 98 -6.19 10.09 18.18
N SER A 99 -5.86 11.38 18.29
CA SER A 99 -6.74 12.49 17.89
C SER A 99 -6.99 12.52 16.38
N VAL A 100 -5.97 12.27 15.56
CA VAL A 100 -6.09 12.18 14.10
C VAL A 100 -6.93 10.97 13.70
N LEU A 101 -6.71 9.80 14.33
CA LEU A 101 -7.54 8.62 14.12
C LEU A 101 -9.00 8.87 14.54
N GLN A 102 -9.21 9.61 15.63
CA GLN A 102 -10.54 9.98 16.09
C GLN A 102 -11.22 10.96 15.12
N GLU A 103 -10.48 11.95 14.58
CA GLU A 103 -10.96 12.84 13.53
C GLU A 103 -11.30 12.09 12.24
N ILE A 104 -10.47 11.12 11.82
CA ILE A 104 -10.71 10.23 10.67
C ILE A 104 -11.98 9.39 10.89
N HIS A 105 -12.24 8.92 12.11
CA HIS A 105 -13.45 8.17 12.45
C HIS A 105 -14.72 9.03 12.58
N THR A 106 -14.60 10.33 12.93
CA THR A 106 -15.73 11.28 12.91
C THR A 106 -15.95 11.91 11.54
N SER A 107 -14.93 11.95 10.69
CA SER A 107 -15.07 12.24 9.27
C SER A 107 -15.82 11.07 8.62
N ALA A 108 -16.65 11.36 7.62
CA ALA A 108 -17.33 10.33 6.86
C ALA A 108 -16.32 9.23 6.44
N PRO A 109 -16.70 7.94 6.49
CA PRO A 109 -15.80 6.85 6.11
C PRO A 109 -15.17 7.19 4.77
N VAL A 110 -13.84 7.09 4.66
CA VAL A 110 -13.14 7.33 3.40
C VAL A 110 -13.73 6.35 2.38
N THR A 111 -14.55 6.87 1.49
CA THR A 111 -15.35 6.06 0.56
C THR A 111 -14.52 5.54 -0.60
N SER A 112 -13.26 5.96 -0.73
CA SER A 112 -12.42 5.67 -1.88
C SER A 112 -10.93 5.80 -1.59
N ALA A 113 -10.14 4.98 -2.25
CA ALA A 113 -8.69 4.88 -2.11
C ALA A 113 -7.95 5.91 -2.98
N PHE A 114 -8.45 7.14 -3.06
CA PHE A 114 -7.77 8.20 -3.80
C PHE A 114 -6.63 8.79 -2.96
N GLY A 115 -5.41 8.46 -3.36
CA GLY A 115 -4.18 8.96 -2.77
C GLY A 115 -3.95 10.46 -2.97
N THR A 116 -4.71 11.11 -3.84
CA THR A 116 -4.66 12.57 -4.04
C THR A 116 -4.98 13.36 -2.78
N ASN A 117 -5.79 12.79 -1.87
CA ASN A 117 -6.06 13.38 -0.57
C ASN A 117 -4.82 13.45 0.35
N LEU A 118 -3.77 12.68 0.04
CA LEU A 118 -2.49 12.67 0.76
C LEU A 118 -1.44 13.61 0.13
N LEU A 119 -1.76 14.27 -0.98
CA LEU A 119 -0.86 15.26 -1.59
C LEU A 119 -0.70 16.47 -0.66
N GLN A 120 0.55 16.86 -0.46
CA GLN A 120 0.90 18.07 0.29
C GLN A 120 0.80 19.31 -0.61
N LYS A 121 0.75 20.48 0.02
CA LYS A 121 0.62 21.76 -0.69
C LYS A 121 1.81 21.97 -1.64
N GLY A 122 1.50 22.09 -2.94
CA GLY A 122 2.49 22.32 -3.99
C GLY A 122 2.97 21.04 -4.69
N GLU A 123 2.52 19.87 -4.25
CA GLU A 123 2.72 18.63 -5.00
C GLU A 123 1.78 18.57 -6.21
N GLU A 124 2.30 18.04 -7.32
CA GLU A 124 1.57 17.88 -8.56
C GLU A 124 0.62 16.66 -8.47
N ASN A 125 -0.66 16.86 -8.81
CA ASN A 125 -1.57 15.75 -9.04
C ASN A 125 -1.34 15.21 -10.46
N ILE A 126 -0.69 14.05 -10.54
CA ILE A 126 -0.42 13.38 -11.82
C ILE A 126 -1.52 12.40 -12.23
N GLY A 127 -2.62 12.29 -11.48
CA GLY A 127 -3.67 11.29 -11.68
C GLY A 127 -3.34 9.91 -11.11
N GLN A 128 -4.33 9.02 -11.22
CA GLN A 128 -4.27 7.64 -10.75
C GLN A 128 -3.77 6.73 -11.85
N PHE A 129 -2.96 5.75 -11.47
CA PHE A 129 -2.38 4.78 -12.40
C PHE A 129 -2.83 3.38 -12.02
N LEU A 130 -3.23 2.58 -13.01
CA LEU A 130 -3.66 1.20 -12.85
C LEU A 130 -3.00 0.34 -13.90
N CYS A 131 -2.43 -0.79 -13.49
CA CYS A 131 -1.88 -1.83 -14.37
C CYS A 131 -2.41 -3.19 -13.90
N LEU A 132 -2.75 -4.09 -14.83
CA LEU A 132 -3.32 -5.39 -14.47
C LEU A 132 -2.25 -6.33 -13.94
N LYS A 133 -2.65 -7.29 -13.09
CA LYS A 133 -1.82 -8.43 -12.72
C LYS A 133 -1.47 -9.30 -13.93
N GLY A 134 -2.43 -9.51 -14.82
CA GLY A 134 -2.30 -10.40 -15.97
C GLY A 134 -3.51 -10.31 -16.90
N ILE A 135 -3.39 -10.89 -18.09
CA ILE A 135 -4.51 -10.99 -19.04
C ILE A 135 -5.58 -11.97 -18.52
N GLU A 136 -5.18 -12.97 -17.74
CA GLU A 136 -6.11 -13.93 -17.13
C GLU A 136 -6.61 -13.45 -15.75
N TYR A 137 -5.85 -12.57 -15.11
CA TYR A 137 -6.15 -12.03 -13.78
C TYR A 137 -6.38 -10.52 -13.87
N HIS A 138 -7.63 -10.15 -14.13
CA HIS A 138 -8.09 -8.76 -14.27
C HIS A 138 -8.18 -8.03 -12.92
N MET A 139 -7.09 -8.01 -12.17
CA MET A 139 -6.98 -7.35 -10.88
C MET A 139 -6.06 -6.15 -11.05
N GLY A 140 -6.53 -4.95 -10.68
CA GLY A 140 -5.79 -3.70 -10.83
C GLY A 140 -4.74 -3.52 -9.73
N ASN A 141 -3.50 -3.26 -10.12
CA ASN A 141 -2.36 -3.02 -9.25
C ASN A 141 -2.20 -4.06 -8.14
N THR A 142 -2.38 -5.35 -8.42
CA THR A 142 -2.26 -6.39 -7.39
C THR A 142 -0.97 -6.27 -6.59
N TYR A 143 -1.09 -6.00 -5.29
CA TYR A 143 -0.05 -5.36 -4.50
C TYR A 143 1.08 -6.32 -4.10
N ASP A 144 0.72 -7.57 -3.76
CA ASP A 144 1.67 -8.64 -3.49
C ASP A 144 2.57 -8.95 -4.69
N VAL A 145 2.08 -8.72 -5.92
CA VAL A 145 2.82 -8.84 -7.18
C VAL A 145 3.55 -7.53 -7.52
N HIS A 146 2.89 -6.39 -7.29
CA HIS A 146 3.44 -5.05 -7.53
C HIS A 146 4.70 -4.80 -6.70
N PHE A 147 4.83 -5.44 -5.54
CA PHE A 147 6.07 -5.51 -4.76
C PHE A 147 7.31 -5.82 -5.61
N TYR A 148 7.19 -6.74 -6.57
CA TYR A 148 8.29 -7.13 -7.46
C TYR A 148 8.44 -6.19 -8.66
N ALA A 149 7.33 -5.76 -9.26
CA ALA A 149 7.33 -4.94 -10.48
C ALA A 149 7.69 -3.47 -10.23
N SER A 150 7.38 -2.95 -9.04
CA SER A 150 7.53 -1.52 -8.68
C SER A 150 8.95 -0.99 -8.71
N PHE A 151 9.98 -1.85 -8.73
CA PHE A 151 11.36 -1.41 -8.98
C PHE A 151 11.49 -0.66 -10.31
N SER A 152 10.77 -1.08 -11.35
CA SER A 152 10.77 -0.39 -12.64
C SER A 152 10.13 0.99 -12.54
N LEU A 153 9.07 1.15 -11.75
CA LEU A 153 8.37 2.41 -11.57
C LEU A 153 9.18 3.38 -10.73
N ILE A 154 9.68 2.99 -9.55
CA ILE A 154 10.46 3.92 -8.73
C ILE A 154 11.75 4.38 -9.43
N MET A 155 12.38 3.52 -10.24
CA MET A 155 13.61 3.86 -10.95
C MET A 155 13.39 4.73 -12.19
N LEU A 156 12.27 4.58 -12.90
CA LEU A 156 12.02 5.25 -14.19
C LEU A 156 10.95 6.34 -14.11
N PHE A 157 9.92 6.14 -13.29
CA PHE A 157 8.73 6.98 -13.16
C PHE A 157 8.32 7.17 -11.69
N PRO A 158 9.18 7.77 -10.83
CA PRO A 158 8.95 7.84 -9.38
C PRO A 158 7.63 8.53 -8.99
N LYS A 159 7.16 9.51 -9.76
CA LYS A 159 5.85 10.15 -9.52
C LYS A 159 4.68 9.18 -9.68
N LEU A 160 4.76 8.23 -10.62
CA LEU A 160 3.75 7.18 -10.80
C LEU A 160 3.78 6.20 -9.64
N GLU A 161 4.97 5.77 -9.21
CA GLU A 161 5.10 4.92 -8.00
C GLU A 161 4.46 5.60 -6.78
N PHE A 162 4.77 6.88 -6.54
CA PHE A 162 4.18 7.60 -5.42
C PHE A 162 2.66 7.74 -5.52
N SER A 163 2.10 7.86 -6.72
CA SER A 163 0.64 7.87 -6.90
C SER A 163 0.03 6.55 -6.44
N ILE A 164 0.58 5.41 -6.90
CA ILE A 164 0.14 4.07 -6.49
C ILE A 164 0.28 3.87 -4.98
N GLN A 165 1.43 4.23 -4.41
CA GLN A 165 1.66 4.07 -2.96
C GLN A 165 0.73 4.95 -2.11
N ARG A 166 0.38 6.16 -2.59
CA ARG A 166 -0.62 7.00 -1.92
C ARG A 166 -2.02 6.40 -2.01
N ASP A 167 -2.40 5.83 -3.15
CA ASP A 167 -3.69 5.14 -3.30
C ASP A 167 -3.78 3.97 -2.31
N TYR A 168 -2.73 3.15 -2.19
CA TYR A 168 -2.67 2.07 -1.21
C TYR A 168 -2.62 2.57 0.24
N ALA A 169 -1.92 3.67 0.52
CA ALA A 169 -1.93 4.29 1.84
C ALA A 169 -3.35 4.76 2.23
N ALA A 170 -4.09 5.38 1.30
CA ALA A 170 -5.49 5.70 1.52
C ALA A 170 -6.34 4.44 1.74
N ALA A 171 -6.11 3.40 0.95
CA ALA A 171 -6.82 2.13 1.04
C ALA A 171 -6.63 1.41 2.39
N VAL A 172 -5.45 1.45 2.99
CA VAL A 172 -5.19 0.89 4.33
C VAL A 172 -6.13 1.51 5.37
N MET A 173 -6.41 2.80 5.24
CA MET A 173 -7.28 3.56 6.15
C MET A 173 -8.78 3.38 5.84
N MET A 174 -9.14 2.66 4.78
CA MET A 174 -10.52 2.36 4.43
C MET A 174 -11.04 1.13 5.16
N HIS A 175 -12.34 1.19 5.50
CA HIS A 175 -13.12 0.05 5.95
C HIS A 175 -14.37 -0.09 5.09
N ASP A 176 -14.53 -1.24 4.43
CA ASP A 176 -15.75 -1.60 3.72
C ASP A 176 -16.33 -2.90 4.34
N PRO A 177 -17.42 -2.81 5.12
CA PRO A 177 -18.07 -3.96 5.73
C PRO A 177 -18.97 -4.74 4.76
N SER A 178 -19.12 -4.29 3.51
CA SER A 178 -19.90 -4.99 2.48
C SER A 178 -19.43 -6.43 2.36
N LYS A 179 -20.40 -7.34 2.15
CA LYS A 179 -20.12 -8.77 2.18
C LYS A 179 -19.72 -9.28 0.80
N MET A 180 -18.59 -9.96 0.76
CA MET A 180 -18.06 -10.63 -0.40
C MET A 180 -18.06 -12.14 -0.15
N ARG A 181 -18.53 -12.90 -1.14
CA ARG A 181 -18.48 -14.37 -1.11
C ARG A 181 -17.12 -14.85 -1.61
N LEU A 182 -16.42 -15.64 -0.81
CA LEU A 182 -15.19 -16.30 -1.22
C LEU A 182 -15.47 -17.47 -2.18
N LEU A 183 -14.57 -17.68 -3.14
CA LEU A 183 -14.69 -18.76 -4.12
C LEU A 183 -14.22 -20.11 -3.57
N HIS A 184 -13.27 -20.12 -2.63
CA HIS A 184 -12.72 -21.36 -2.07
C HIS A 184 -13.76 -22.17 -1.27
N ASP A 185 -14.51 -21.53 -0.37
CA ASP A 185 -15.43 -22.21 0.55
C ASP A 185 -16.86 -21.63 0.57
N GLY A 186 -17.12 -20.56 -0.20
CA GLY A 186 -18.42 -19.91 -0.24
C GLY A 186 -18.75 -19.05 0.98
N SER A 187 -17.82 -18.86 1.92
CA SER A 187 -18.02 -18.02 3.10
C SER A 187 -18.22 -16.54 2.75
N LEU A 188 -18.92 -15.81 3.62
CA LEU A 188 -19.15 -14.38 3.47
C LEU A 188 -18.21 -13.62 4.41
N VAL A 189 -17.29 -12.86 3.83
CA VAL A 189 -16.34 -12.01 4.57
C VAL A 189 -16.61 -10.54 4.29
N SER A 190 -16.10 -9.65 5.14
CA SER A 190 -16.05 -8.22 4.82
C SER A 190 -15.12 -8.00 3.63
N ARG A 191 -15.41 -7.01 2.79
CA ARG A 191 -14.60 -6.71 1.62
C ARG A 191 -13.23 -6.13 1.99
N LYS A 192 -13.20 -5.23 2.96
CA LYS A 192 -11.99 -4.52 3.37
C LYS A 192 -12.01 -4.19 4.85
N VAL A 193 -11.03 -4.67 5.60
CA VAL A 193 -10.86 -4.33 7.02
C VAL A 193 -9.85 -3.20 7.19
N LEU A 194 -10.13 -2.26 8.11
CA LEU A 194 -9.20 -1.18 8.46
C LEU A 194 -7.84 -1.75 8.88
N GLY A 195 -6.75 -1.20 8.36
CA GLY A 195 -5.39 -1.63 8.66
C GLY A 195 -4.88 -2.78 7.78
N ALA A 196 -5.74 -3.60 7.17
CA ALA A 196 -5.31 -4.54 6.15
C ALA A 196 -4.96 -3.77 4.86
N VAL A 197 -3.84 -4.08 4.23
CA VAL A 197 -3.53 -3.65 2.86
C VAL A 197 -4.39 -4.49 1.91
N PRO A 198 -5.17 -3.89 1.00
CA PRO A 198 -5.94 -4.68 0.05
C PRO A 198 -5.00 -5.43 -0.90
N HIS A 199 -5.46 -6.56 -1.42
CA HIS A 199 -4.73 -7.32 -2.44
C HIS A 199 -4.67 -6.56 -3.77
N ASP A 200 -5.74 -5.88 -4.15
CA ASP A 200 -5.81 -5.10 -5.39
C ASP A 200 -6.73 -3.88 -5.24
N ILE A 201 -6.58 -2.90 -6.13
CA ILE A 201 -7.33 -1.63 -6.07
C ILE A 201 -8.74 -1.74 -6.66
N GLY A 202 -9.19 -2.96 -6.99
CA GLY A 202 -10.46 -3.22 -7.63
C GLY A 202 -10.39 -3.29 -9.16
N MET A 203 -11.52 -3.65 -9.75
CA MET A 203 -11.72 -3.75 -11.21
C MET A 203 -13.12 -3.28 -11.63
N ASN A 204 -14.16 -3.63 -10.87
CA ASN A 204 -15.53 -3.20 -11.17
C ASN A 204 -15.70 -1.68 -11.07
N ASP A 205 -15.23 -1.10 -9.96
CA ASP A 205 -15.17 0.33 -9.71
C ASP A 205 -13.85 0.62 -8.99
N PRO A 206 -12.73 0.73 -9.74
CA PRO A 206 -11.39 0.86 -9.15
C PRO A 206 -11.31 2.04 -8.17
N TRP A 207 -10.49 1.90 -7.13
CA TRP A 207 -10.38 2.82 -5.98
C TRP A 207 -11.59 2.85 -5.05
N PHE A 208 -12.80 2.47 -5.48
CA PHE A 208 -14.00 2.42 -4.64
C PHE A 208 -14.29 0.99 -4.14
N GLU A 209 -14.39 0.03 -5.06
CA GLU A 209 -14.64 -1.39 -4.76
C GLU A 209 -13.31 -2.18 -4.78
N LEU A 210 -12.56 -2.05 -3.68
CA LEU A 210 -11.27 -2.74 -3.48
C LEU A 210 -11.42 -4.28 -3.36
N ASN A 211 -10.31 -5.00 -3.43
CA ASN A 211 -10.27 -6.47 -3.29
C ASN A 211 -11.21 -7.16 -4.29
N TYR A 212 -10.91 -7.01 -5.59
CA TYR A 212 -11.58 -7.77 -6.64
C TYR A 212 -11.26 -9.27 -6.55
N TYR A 213 -10.06 -9.62 -6.08
CA TYR A 213 -9.70 -11.00 -5.77
C TYR A 213 -10.62 -11.60 -4.68
N LYS A 214 -11.21 -12.77 -4.98
CA LYS A 214 -12.19 -13.43 -4.10
C LYS A 214 -11.86 -14.88 -3.79
N LEU A 215 -10.70 -15.39 -4.17
CA LEU A 215 -10.41 -16.81 -3.93
C LEU A 215 -10.27 -17.07 -2.41
N TYR A 216 -9.50 -16.24 -1.72
CA TYR A 216 -9.33 -16.25 -0.27
C TYR A 216 -9.58 -14.87 0.34
N ASN A 217 -9.75 -14.82 1.66
CA ASN A 217 -9.80 -13.58 2.40
C ASN A 217 -8.39 -12.98 2.54
N THR A 218 -8.13 -11.93 1.77
CA THR A 218 -6.83 -11.24 1.71
C THR A 218 -6.55 -10.37 2.92
N ASP A 219 -7.57 -9.99 3.72
CA ASP A 219 -7.37 -9.29 4.99
C ASP A 219 -6.59 -10.15 6.01
N ARG A 220 -6.45 -11.46 5.76
CA ARG A 220 -5.69 -12.41 6.57
C ARG A 220 -4.31 -12.74 6.01
N TRP A 221 -3.93 -12.18 4.86
CA TRP A 221 -2.65 -12.50 4.24
C TRP A 221 -1.48 -11.90 5.03
N LYS A 222 -0.39 -12.66 5.13
CA LYS A 222 0.76 -12.32 5.99
C LYS A 222 1.84 -11.51 5.30
N ASP A 223 1.75 -11.34 3.99
CA ASP A 223 2.77 -10.66 3.18
C ASP A 223 2.38 -9.25 2.73
N LEU A 224 1.09 -8.94 2.54
CA LEU A 224 0.63 -7.64 2.00
C LEU A 224 1.06 -6.44 2.85
N ASN A 225 0.78 -6.45 4.14
CA ASN A 225 1.12 -5.34 5.04
C ASN A 225 2.64 -5.14 5.15
N PRO A 226 3.46 -6.18 5.42
CA PRO A 226 4.90 -6.04 5.38
C PRO A 226 5.45 -5.55 4.03
N LYS A 227 4.91 -6.04 2.89
CA LYS A 227 5.30 -5.57 1.55
C LYS A 227 5.03 -4.07 1.40
N ALA A 228 3.90 -3.56 1.90
CA ALA A 228 3.60 -2.14 1.85
C ALA A 228 4.63 -1.30 2.61
N VAL A 229 4.97 -1.72 3.83
CA VAL A 229 5.96 -1.02 4.65
C VAL A 229 7.32 -1.02 3.96
N LEU A 230 7.73 -2.16 3.39
CA LEU A 230 9.00 -2.29 2.67
C LEU A 230 9.04 -1.46 1.38
N GLN A 231 7.95 -1.42 0.60
CA GLN A 231 7.88 -0.60 -0.60
C GLN A 231 7.95 0.88 -0.27
N VAL A 232 7.13 1.37 0.66
CA VAL A 232 7.17 2.76 1.10
C VAL A 232 8.56 3.15 1.58
N TYR A 233 9.17 2.31 2.44
CA TYR A 233 10.53 2.60 2.90
C TYR A 233 11.55 2.62 1.75
N ARG A 234 11.49 1.62 0.86
CA ARG A 234 12.36 1.55 -0.33
C ARG A 234 12.25 2.85 -1.12
N ASP A 235 11.03 3.31 -1.38
CA ASP A 235 10.79 4.48 -2.22
C ASP A 235 11.28 5.77 -1.56
N VAL A 236 11.08 5.90 -0.24
CA VAL A 236 11.61 7.02 0.56
C VAL A 236 13.15 7.02 0.55
N VAL A 237 13.80 5.87 0.70
CA VAL A 237 15.27 5.80 0.61
C VAL A 237 15.77 6.04 -0.80
N ALA A 238 15.05 5.53 -1.80
CA ALA A 238 15.41 5.64 -3.20
C ALA A 238 15.18 7.02 -3.81
N THR A 239 14.47 7.93 -3.13
CA THR A 239 14.17 9.28 -3.63
C THR A 239 14.55 10.39 -2.65
N GLY A 240 14.64 10.09 -1.36
CA GLY A 240 14.81 11.08 -0.29
C GLY A 240 13.54 11.91 -0.01
N ASP A 241 12.38 11.53 -0.54
CA ASP A 241 11.15 12.33 -0.42
C ASP A 241 10.52 12.22 0.98
N ARG A 242 10.81 13.23 1.81
CA ARG A 242 10.26 13.35 3.17
C ARG A 242 8.80 13.76 3.21
N GLN A 243 8.29 14.44 2.18
CA GLN A 243 6.88 14.87 2.14
C GLN A 243 5.99 13.66 1.89
N PHE A 244 6.37 12.82 0.93
CA PHE A 244 5.75 11.52 0.71
C PHE A 244 5.78 10.66 1.99
N ALA A 245 6.95 10.52 2.63
CA ALA A 245 7.10 9.74 3.87
C ALA A 245 6.14 10.20 4.98
N ARG A 246 6.00 11.52 5.19
CA ARG A 246 5.07 12.11 6.16
C ARG A 246 3.62 11.82 5.82
N ALA A 247 3.27 11.93 4.54
CA ALA A 247 1.90 11.77 4.08
C ALA A 247 1.38 10.33 4.28
N VAL A 248 2.21 9.32 4.01
CA VAL A 248 1.81 7.90 4.12
C VAL A 248 2.07 7.29 5.50
N TRP A 249 2.75 8.01 6.40
CA TRP A 249 3.13 7.52 7.73
C TRP A 249 1.97 6.93 8.55
N PRO A 250 0.79 7.58 8.66
CA PRO A 250 -0.32 7.03 9.44
C PRO A 250 -0.77 5.65 8.92
N SER A 251 -0.79 5.48 7.61
CA SER A 251 -1.16 4.22 6.96
C SER A 251 -0.11 3.13 7.20
N VAL A 252 1.18 3.47 7.08
CA VAL A 252 2.28 2.55 7.39
C VAL A 252 2.19 2.05 8.83
N TYR A 253 2.01 2.97 9.79
CA TYR A 253 1.85 2.59 11.19
C TYR A 253 0.64 1.68 11.41
N THR A 254 -0.51 2.03 10.82
CA THR A 254 -1.75 1.25 10.96
C THR A 254 -1.60 -0.15 10.36
N ALA A 255 -0.95 -0.27 9.19
CA ALA A 255 -0.67 -1.56 8.57
C ALA A 255 0.24 -2.44 9.44
N MET A 256 1.21 -1.84 10.13
CA MET A 256 2.10 -2.57 11.01
C MET A 256 1.41 -3.01 12.30
N ALA A 257 0.65 -2.13 12.93
CA ALA A 257 -0.15 -2.45 14.10
C ALA A 257 -1.16 -3.56 13.80
N TYR A 258 -1.72 -3.58 12.58
CA TYR A 258 -2.60 -4.66 12.13
C TYR A 258 -1.90 -6.03 12.12
N MET A 259 -0.60 -6.10 11.84
CA MET A 259 0.12 -7.38 11.79
C MET A 259 0.39 -8.00 13.17
N GLU A 260 0.35 -7.22 14.25
CA GLU A 260 0.58 -7.71 15.62
C GLU A 260 -0.43 -8.79 16.02
N GLN A 261 -1.64 -8.78 15.43
CA GLN A 261 -2.65 -9.80 15.70
C GLN A 261 -2.29 -11.21 15.21
N PHE A 262 -1.29 -11.29 14.32
CA PHE A 262 -0.82 -12.54 13.71
C PHE A 262 0.52 -13.00 14.29
N ASP A 263 0.92 -12.48 15.46
CA ASP A 263 1.95 -13.03 16.34
C ASP A 263 1.22 -13.76 17.49
N VAL A 264 1.00 -15.06 17.31
CA VAL A 264 0.12 -15.87 18.15
C VAL A 264 0.85 -16.35 19.40
N ASP A 265 2.15 -16.64 19.30
CA ASP A 265 2.97 -17.13 20.42
C ASP A 265 3.83 -16.06 21.11
N GLY A 266 3.85 -14.83 20.59
CA GLY A 266 4.52 -13.68 21.18
C GLY A 266 6.04 -13.65 20.96
N ASP A 267 6.55 -14.44 20.02
CA ASP A 267 7.98 -14.48 19.68
C ASP A 267 8.43 -13.28 18.81
N GLY A 268 7.48 -12.46 18.35
CA GLY A 268 7.72 -11.30 17.50
C GLY A 268 7.68 -11.60 15.99
N MET A 269 7.29 -12.81 15.61
CA MET A 269 7.18 -13.30 14.24
C MET A 269 5.71 -13.46 13.86
N ILE A 270 5.43 -13.39 12.56
CA ILE A 270 4.07 -13.56 12.04
C ILE A 270 3.87 -15.04 11.64
N GLU A 271 2.84 -15.70 12.16
CA GLU A 271 2.53 -17.07 11.79
C GLU A 271 1.53 -17.16 10.63
N ASN A 272 1.88 -17.97 9.64
CA ASN A 272 0.94 -18.39 8.61
C ASN A 272 -0.09 -19.36 9.18
N GLU A 273 -1.33 -19.18 8.74
CA GLU A 273 -2.44 -20.09 9.02
C GLU A 273 -2.43 -21.20 7.98
N VAL A 274 -2.94 -22.41 8.30
CA VAL A 274 -2.84 -23.64 7.48
C VAL A 274 -3.70 -23.57 6.18
N PHE A 275 -3.57 -22.48 5.43
CA PHE A 275 -4.16 -22.20 4.12
C PHE A 275 -3.23 -21.23 3.35
N PRO A 276 -3.46 -20.99 2.06
CA PRO A 276 -2.68 -20.02 1.31
C PRO A 276 -3.01 -18.58 1.74
N ASP A 277 -2.18 -18.00 2.58
CA ASP A 277 -2.34 -16.66 3.15
C ASP A 277 -1.20 -15.70 2.74
N GLN A 278 -0.73 -15.83 1.50
CA GLN A 278 0.31 -15.01 0.89
C GLN A 278 0.28 -15.17 -0.66
N THR A 279 1.11 -14.41 -1.39
CA THR A 279 1.13 -14.35 -2.88
C THR A 279 1.10 -15.69 -3.62
N TYR A 280 1.73 -16.75 -3.08
CA TYR A 280 1.64 -18.12 -3.56
C TYR A 280 0.32 -18.74 -3.10
N ASP A 281 -0.78 -18.24 -3.65
CA ASP A 281 -2.16 -18.47 -3.22
C ASP A 281 -2.69 -19.90 -3.44
N THR A 282 -1.85 -20.81 -3.89
CA THR A 282 -2.14 -22.25 -3.96
C THR A 282 -1.18 -23.09 -3.11
N TRP A 283 -0.27 -22.43 -2.38
CA TRP A 283 0.71 -23.07 -1.52
C TRP A 283 0.46 -22.67 -0.05
N SER A 284 -0.07 -23.61 0.73
CA SER A 284 -0.29 -23.41 2.16
C SER A 284 1.04 -23.38 2.93
N ALA A 285 1.14 -22.45 3.88
CA ALA A 285 2.18 -22.41 4.89
C ALA A 285 1.55 -22.64 6.28
N SER A 286 2.38 -22.84 7.32
CA SER A 286 1.89 -22.97 8.69
C SER A 286 2.99 -22.55 9.67
N GLY A 287 2.62 -21.80 10.70
CA GLY A 287 3.59 -21.23 11.65
C GLY A 287 4.47 -20.20 10.96
N VAL A 288 5.67 -19.98 11.48
CA VAL A 288 6.62 -19.04 10.88
C VAL A 288 7.21 -19.62 9.59
N SER A 289 6.88 -19.04 8.44
CA SER A 289 7.48 -19.41 7.16
C SER A 289 8.74 -18.59 6.85
N ALA A 290 9.66 -19.12 6.03
CA ALA A 290 10.82 -18.34 5.57
C ALA A 290 10.40 -17.12 4.73
N TYR A 291 9.26 -17.19 4.03
CA TYR A 291 8.78 -16.14 3.14
C TYR A 291 8.15 -14.97 3.92
N CYS A 292 7.19 -15.25 4.81
CA CYS A 292 6.52 -14.21 5.61
C CYS A 292 7.29 -13.90 6.91
N GLY A 293 7.87 -14.91 7.55
CA GLY A 293 8.66 -14.76 8.77
C GLY A 293 9.99 -14.03 8.59
N GLY A 294 10.49 -13.88 7.35
CA GLY A 294 11.61 -12.97 7.05
C GLY A 294 11.32 -11.49 7.39
N GLN A 295 10.07 -11.15 7.74
CA GLN A 295 9.60 -9.82 8.08
C GLN A 295 9.00 -9.78 9.51
N PRO A 296 9.80 -9.93 10.57
CA PRO A 296 9.29 -9.92 11.94
C PRO A 296 8.59 -8.61 12.27
N CYS A 297 7.54 -8.66 13.10
CA CYS A 297 6.87 -7.49 13.67
C CYS A 297 7.88 -6.51 14.31
N ARG A 298 8.93 -7.04 14.95
CA ARG A 298 10.01 -6.23 15.56
C ARG A 298 10.99 -5.63 14.56
N LEU A 299 11.25 -6.31 13.44
CA LEU A 299 12.16 -5.81 12.40
C LEU A 299 11.47 -4.68 11.65
N LEU A 300 10.19 -4.86 11.36
CA LEU A 300 9.25 -3.82 10.98
C LEU A 300 9.36 -2.58 11.91
N LEU A 301 9.44 -2.77 13.23
CA LEU A 301 9.69 -1.69 14.20
C LEU A 301 11.03 -0.94 14.00
N LEU A 302 12.10 -1.63 13.58
CA LEU A 302 13.36 -0.96 13.23
C LEU A 302 13.22 -0.09 11.97
N TRP A 303 12.40 -0.52 11.01
CA TRP A 303 12.07 0.30 9.84
C TRP A 303 11.19 1.49 10.23
N LEU A 304 10.25 1.36 11.18
CA LEU A 304 9.53 2.51 11.78
C LEU A 304 10.52 3.54 12.34
N VAL A 305 11.46 3.12 13.19
CA VAL A 305 12.43 4.05 13.79
C VAL A 305 13.22 4.78 12.71
N LYS A 306 13.70 4.06 11.69
CA LYS A 306 14.41 4.70 10.57
C LYS A 306 13.53 5.65 9.78
N LEU A 307 12.30 5.27 9.45
CA LEU A 307 11.39 6.14 8.70
C LEU A 307 11.02 7.39 9.52
N VAL A 308 10.76 7.26 10.83
CA VAL A 308 10.53 8.39 11.75
C VAL A 308 11.74 9.32 11.75
N THR A 309 12.96 8.79 11.83
CA THR A 309 14.17 9.64 11.79
C THR A 309 14.38 10.33 10.45
N MET A 310 13.80 9.83 9.35
CA MET A 310 13.82 10.51 8.05
C MET A 310 12.72 11.57 7.94
N VAL A 311 11.62 11.39 8.67
CA VAL A 311 10.45 12.28 8.70
C VAL A 311 10.68 13.49 9.62
N LEU A 312 11.33 13.29 10.78
CA LEU A 312 11.73 14.35 11.72
C LEU A 312 12.92 15.18 11.17
#